data_AF-A0A022PTH4-F1
#
_entry.id   AF-A0A022PTH4-F1
#
_cell.length_a   1.000
_cell.length_b   1.000
_cell.length_c   1.000
_cell.angle_alpha   90.00
_cell.angle_beta   90.00
_cell.angle_gamma   90.00
#
_symmetry.space_group_name_H-M   'P 1'
#
loop_
_entity.id
_entity.type
_entity.pdbx_description
1 polymer ?
#
loop_
_entity_poly.entity_id
_entity_poly.type
_entity_poly.pdbx_seq_one_letter_code
_entity_poly.pdbx_strand_id
1 'polypeptide(L)'
;MEIINSTNNNKVDHKCSFSKAMPIKLIKSKVMGTVKKTKKIGEDDPRRIVHSVKVGLALTLASLFYYLRPLYDGFGQAGMWAILTVVVVFEFTVGGTLSKCINRGVATLLAGALGLGAEYLADLCGDKGEPIVLGLFVFLLAAASTFTRFIPHIKTKYDYGVLIFILTFSLVAVSGYRVTQILQLAHQRLSTILMGGAMCVIISIFVCPVWAGQDLHNLVAGNIGKLATFLEGFGGESFTSQGDDGDKDKLFLHLHKSVLNSKATEESLANLAQWEPCHGRFIFRHPWKQYLKIGTFSRECA
;
A
#
# COMPACT_ATOMS: atom_id res chain seq x y z
N MET A 1 53.37 -44.63 -48.91
CA MET A 1 54.22 -43.52 -49.37
C MET A 1 53.36 -42.28 -49.32
N GLU A 2 53.49 -41.50 -48.24
CA GLU A 2 54.26 -40.24 -48.21
C GLU A 2 53.53 -39.14 -49.01
N ILE A 3 53.41 -37.87 -48.62
CA ILE A 3 53.86 -37.05 -47.51
C ILE A 3 52.95 -35.79 -47.53
N ILE A 4 52.98 -35.11 -46.40
CA ILE A 4 52.34 -33.90 -45.90
C ILE A 4 52.52 -32.60 -46.75
N ASN A 5 51.55 -31.67 -46.56
CA ASN A 5 51.59 -30.19 -46.65
C ASN A 5 51.69 -29.47 -48.01
N SER A 6 50.81 -28.49 -48.29
CA SER A 6 50.83 -27.14 -47.70
C SER A 6 49.94 -26.14 -48.49
N THR A 7 49.45 -25.12 -47.76
CA THR A 7 49.21 -23.72 -48.20
C THR A 7 47.89 -23.32 -48.90
N ASN A 8 46.95 -22.85 -48.07
CA ASN A 8 46.48 -21.45 -48.00
C ASN A 8 45.92 -20.77 -49.28
N ASN A 9 44.60 -20.49 -49.32
CA ASN A 9 44.08 -19.13 -49.54
C ASN A 9 42.53 -19.04 -49.47
N ASN A 10 42.07 -18.19 -48.54
CA ASN A 10 40.96 -17.24 -48.64
C ASN A 10 39.58 -17.68 -49.18
N LYS A 11 38.62 -17.79 -48.25
CA LYS A 11 37.44 -16.90 -48.28
C LYS A 11 36.73 -16.85 -46.92
N VAL A 12 37.02 -15.79 -46.17
CA VAL A 12 36.15 -15.30 -45.09
C VAL A 12 35.21 -14.30 -45.74
N ASP A 13 33.93 -14.65 -45.89
CA ASP A 13 32.87 -13.68 -46.19
C ASP A 13 31.76 -13.80 -45.14
N HIS A 14 31.79 -12.80 -44.26
CA HIS A 14 30.68 -12.17 -43.54
C HIS A 14 29.53 -13.05 -43.00
N LYS A 15 29.67 -13.44 -41.72
CA LYS A 15 28.54 -13.74 -40.83
C LYS A 15 28.55 -12.80 -39.62
N CYS A 16 28.32 -11.50 -39.84
CA CYS A 16 28.14 -10.54 -38.76
C CYS A 16 26.83 -9.74 -38.94
N SER A 17 25.69 -10.42 -38.76
CA SER A 17 24.37 -9.76 -38.68
C SER A 17 23.42 -10.40 -37.66
N PHE A 18 23.87 -11.41 -36.89
CA PHE A 18 22.94 -12.20 -36.06
C PHE A 18 22.87 -11.81 -34.58
N SER A 19 23.74 -10.94 -34.06
CA SER A 19 23.85 -10.73 -32.60
C SER A 19 23.00 -9.56 -32.05
N LYS A 20 22.66 -8.54 -32.84
CA LYS A 20 21.97 -7.33 -32.32
C LYS A 20 20.43 -7.40 -32.36
N ALA A 21 19.84 -8.33 -33.13
CA ALA A 21 18.38 -8.39 -33.32
C ALA A 21 17.62 -9.20 -32.25
N MET A 22 18.29 -10.14 -31.56
CA MET A 22 17.69 -10.94 -30.49
C MET A 22 17.30 -10.14 -29.24
N PRO A 23 18.16 -9.26 -28.67
CA PRO A 23 17.82 -8.53 -27.44
C PRO A 23 16.65 -7.57 -27.64
N ILE A 24 16.53 -6.93 -28.81
CA ILE A 24 15.45 -5.97 -29.11
C ILE A 24 14.10 -6.69 -29.24
N LYS A 25 14.04 -7.87 -29.88
CA LYS A 25 12.80 -8.65 -29.99
C LYS A 25 12.32 -9.17 -28.64
N LEU A 26 13.24 -9.59 -27.77
CA LEU A 26 12.95 -10.04 -26.41
C LEU A 26 12.48 -8.90 -25.50
N ILE A 27 13.10 -7.72 -25.60
CA ILE A 27 12.64 -6.52 -24.89
C ILE A 27 11.25 -6.14 -25.40
N LYS A 28 11.02 -6.14 -26.72
CA LYS A 28 9.72 -5.78 -27.31
C LYS A 28 8.62 -6.77 -26.93
N SER A 29 8.89 -8.08 -26.90
CA SER A 29 7.89 -9.08 -26.48
C SER A 29 7.60 -9.01 -24.98
N LYS A 30 8.62 -8.75 -24.15
CA LYS A 30 8.46 -8.54 -22.70
C LYS A 30 7.68 -7.25 -22.41
N VAL A 31 7.97 -6.16 -23.10
CA VAL A 31 7.22 -4.90 -23.03
C VAL A 31 5.79 -5.10 -23.51
N MET A 32 5.57 -5.78 -24.64
CA MET A 32 4.22 -6.09 -25.15
C MET A 32 3.41 -6.97 -24.18
N GLY A 33 4.07 -7.94 -23.54
CA GLY A 33 3.48 -8.77 -22.50
C GLY A 33 3.09 -7.97 -21.25
N THR A 34 3.94 -7.02 -20.84
CA THR A 34 3.62 -6.06 -19.77
C THR A 34 2.46 -5.15 -20.17
N VAL A 35 2.46 -4.57 -21.36
CA VAL A 35 1.37 -3.71 -21.87
C VAL A 35 0.04 -4.45 -21.91
N LYS A 36 0.01 -5.69 -22.39
CA LYS A 36 -1.21 -6.52 -22.38
C LYS A 36 -1.70 -6.80 -20.95
N LYS A 37 -0.80 -7.10 -20.01
CA LYS A 37 -1.15 -7.28 -18.60
C LYS A 37 -1.67 -5.98 -17.96
N THR A 38 -1.03 -4.84 -18.22
CA THR A 38 -1.45 -3.53 -17.71
C THR A 38 -2.80 -3.11 -18.28
N LYS A 39 -3.02 -3.34 -19.58
CA LYS A 39 -4.31 -3.12 -20.24
C LYS A 39 -5.40 -3.98 -19.59
N LYS A 40 -5.12 -5.26 -19.35
CA LYS A 40 -6.04 -6.16 -18.66
C LYS A 40 -6.36 -5.71 -17.22
N ILE A 41 -5.37 -5.24 -16.46
CA ILE A 41 -5.59 -4.70 -15.11
C ILE A 41 -6.53 -3.48 -15.10
N GLY A 42 -6.44 -2.63 -16.13
CA GLY A 42 -7.32 -1.47 -16.28
C GLY A 42 -8.72 -1.83 -16.77
N GLU A 43 -8.85 -2.85 -17.63
CA GLU A 43 -10.13 -3.38 -18.10
C GLU A 43 -10.87 -4.16 -17.00
N ASP A 44 -10.14 -4.91 -16.16
CA ASP A 44 -10.69 -5.71 -15.07
C ASP A 44 -11.25 -4.83 -13.92
N ASP A 45 -10.63 -3.67 -13.64
CA ASP A 45 -11.16 -2.68 -12.68
C ASP A 45 -10.82 -1.23 -13.11
N PRO A 46 -11.74 -0.53 -13.82
CA PRO A 46 -11.51 0.82 -14.31
C PRO A 46 -11.26 1.83 -13.18
N ARG A 47 -11.68 1.52 -11.94
CA ARG A 47 -11.43 2.36 -10.77
C ARG A 47 -9.93 2.48 -10.46
N ARG A 48 -9.11 1.52 -10.89
CA ARG A 48 -7.63 1.58 -10.75
C ARG A 48 -7.01 2.67 -11.62
N ILE A 49 -7.55 2.88 -12.82
CA ILE A 49 -7.13 3.98 -13.70
C ILE A 49 -7.53 5.32 -13.08
N VAL A 50 -8.76 5.42 -12.58
CA VAL A 50 -9.22 6.63 -11.89
C VAL A 50 -8.34 6.91 -10.66
N HIS A 51 -8.04 5.89 -9.86
CA HIS A 51 -7.16 6.03 -8.71
C HIS A 51 -5.75 6.50 -9.08
N SER A 52 -5.12 5.96 -10.12
CA SER A 52 -3.79 6.43 -10.54
C SER A 52 -3.81 7.89 -10.99
N VAL A 53 -4.86 8.32 -11.67
CA VAL A 53 -5.09 9.75 -12.01
C VAL A 53 -5.28 10.60 -10.76
N LYS A 54 -6.04 10.13 -9.75
CA LYS A 54 -6.22 10.85 -8.47
C LYS A 54 -4.90 11.05 -7.73
N VAL A 55 -4.06 10.03 -7.66
CA VAL A 55 -2.74 10.12 -7.01
C VAL A 55 -1.87 11.13 -7.75
N GLY A 56 -1.88 11.09 -9.09
CA GLY A 56 -1.20 12.11 -9.90
C GLY A 56 -1.72 13.53 -9.67
N LEU A 57 -3.04 13.70 -9.57
CA LEU A 57 -3.68 14.97 -9.24
C LEU A 57 -3.28 15.46 -7.84
N ALA A 58 -3.27 14.58 -6.84
CA ALA A 58 -2.87 14.92 -5.48
C ALA A 58 -1.40 15.34 -5.41
N LEU A 59 -0.51 14.64 -6.11
CA LEU A 59 0.90 15.00 -6.17
C LEU A 59 1.12 16.33 -6.88
N THR A 60 0.48 16.54 -8.03
CA THR A 60 0.59 17.80 -8.77
C THR A 60 0.05 18.98 -7.98
N LEU A 61 -1.09 18.83 -7.28
CA LEU A 61 -1.61 19.86 -6.40
C LEU A 61 -0.69 20.12 -5.20
N ALA A 62 -0.14 19.08 -4.56
CA ALA A 62 0.79 19.24 -3.45
C ALA A 62 2.10 19.92 -3.88
N SER A 63 2.61 19.58 -5.06
CA SER A 63 3.79 20.22 -5.65
C SER A 63 3.50 21.68 -6.06
N LEU A 64 2.35 21.95 -6.69
CA LEU A 64 1.95 23.31 -7.04
C LEU A 64 1.77 24.18 -5.81
N PHE A 65 1.17 23.64 -4.76
CA PHE A 65 1.02 24.31 -3.46
C PHE A 65 2.37 24.69 -2.86
N TYR A 66 3.41 23.87 -3.07
CA TYR A 66 4.78 24.18 -2.66
C TYR A 66 5.48 25.23 -3.54
N TYR A 67 5.18 25.29 -4.83
CA TYR A 67 5.77 26.27 -5.75
C TYR A 67 5.22 27.70 -5.58
N LEU A 68 4.13 27.88 -4.82
CA LEU A 68 3.63 29.21 -4.49
C LEU A 68 4.61 29.91 -3.53
N ARG A 69 5.28 30.97 -4.02
CA ARG A 69 6.34 31.75 -3.32
C ARG A 69 6.11 32.02 -1.82
N PRO A 70 4.92 32.48 -1.36
CA PRO A 70 4.69 32.76 0.06
C PRO A 70 4.83 31.54 0.97
N LEU A 71 4.62 30.34 0.42
CA LEU A 71 4.68 29.07 1.16
C LEU A 71 6.04 28.38 0.99
N TYR A 72 6.73 28.58 -0.14
CA TYR A 72 8.11 28.13 -0.32
C TYR A 72 9.04 28.78 0.70
N ASP A 73 8.93 30.10 0.87
CA ASP A 73 9.75 30.87 1.83
C ASP A 73 9.38 30.54 3.29
N GLY A 74 8.11 30.17 3.55
CA GLY A 74 7.62 29.82 4.88
C GLY A 74 7.89 28.37 5.33
N PHE A 75 7.99 27.42 4.39
CA PHE A 75 8.12 25.99 4.71
C PHE A 75 9.43 25.34 4.24
N GLY A 76 10.14 25.89 3.25
CA GLY A 76 11.46 25.38 2.80
C GLY A 76 11.53 23.85 2.66
N GLN A 77 12.51 23.22 3.31
CA GLN A 77 12.70 21.75 3.31
C GLN A 77 11.51 20.96 3.91
N ALA A 78 10.59 21.60 4.63
CA ALA A 78 9.40 20.94 5.16
C ALA A 78 8.41 20.54 4.05
N GLY A 79 8.44 21.18 2.88
CA GLY A 79 7.56 20.84 1.75
C GLY A 79 7.74 19.42 1.23
N MET A 80 8.94 18.84 1.37
CA MET A 80 9.20 17.45 1.03
C MET A 80 8.30 16.49 1.82
N TRP A 81 7.96 16.84 3.07
CA TRP A 81 7.09 16.01 3.92
C TRP A 81 5.65 15.98 3.44
N ALA A 82 5.16 17.06 2.80
CA ALA A 82 3.83 17.06 2.19
C ALA A 82 3.78 16.08 1.01
N ILE A 83 4.76 16.11 0.11
CA ILE A 83 4.83 15.21 -1.06
C ILE A 83 4.99 13.75 -0.59
N LEU A 84 5.90 13.49 0.35
CA LEU A 84 6.08 12.17 0.96
C LEU A 84 4.82 11.71 1.72
N THR A 85 3.99 12.64 2.18
CA THR A 85 2.68 12.29 2.76
C THR A 85 1.78 11.74 1.69
N VAL A 86 1.58 12.48 0.60
CA VAL A 86 0.72 12.05 -0.51
C VAL A 86 1.10 10.66 -1.01
N VAL A 87 2.38 10.42 -1.31
CA VAL A 87 2.85 9.12 -1.84
C VAL A 87 2.54 7.96 -0.90
N VAL A 88 2.63 8.18 0.41
CA VAL A 88 2.61 7.09 1.40
C VAL A 88 1.21 6.85 1.97
N VAL A 89 0.39 7.90 2.07
CA VAL A 89 -0.96 7.82 2.69
C VAL A 89 -2.08 7.63 1.69
N PHE A 90 -1.90 8.03 0.43
CA PHE A 90 -2.96 7.92 -0.57
C PHE A 90 -3.16 6.44 -0.92
N GLU A 91 -4.36 5.94 -0.62
CA GLU A 91 -4.73 4.53 -0.77
C GLU A 91 -5.87 4.37 -1.76
N PHE A 92 -6.09 3.13 -2.19
CA PHE A 92 -7.12 2.84 -3.20
C PHE A 92 -8.52 3.26 -2.75
N THR A 93 -8.85 3.01 -1.47
CA THR A 93 -10.14 3.34 -0.87
C THR A 93 -10.06 4.62 -0.02
N VAL A 94 -11.21 5.26 0.16
CA VAL A 94 -11.36 6.44 1.05
C VAL A 94 -10.97 6.06 2.48
N GLY A 95 -11.48 4.93 3.00
CA GLY A 95 -11.15 4.45 4.34
C GLY A 95 -9.66 4.16 4.55
N GLY A 96 -8.97 3.65 3.53
CA GLY A 96 -7.52 3.48 3.55
C GLY A 96 -6.77 4.79 3.63
N THR A 97 -7.19 5.77 2.84
CA THR A 97 -6.53 7.08 2.83
C THR A 97 -6.71 7.78 4.17
N LEU A 98 -7.94 7.77 4.71
CA LEU A 98 -8.23 8.40 5.99
C LEU A 98 -7.51 7.71 7.15
N SER A 99 -7.55 6.38 7.21
CA SER A 99 -6.87 5.61 8.27
C SER A 99 -5.35 5.84 8.26
N LYS A 100 -4.71 5.85 7.09
CA LYS A 100 -3.29 6.19 6.98
C LYS A 100 -3.00 7.65 7.33
N CYS A 101 -3.83 8.60 6.93
CA CYS A 101 -3.64 10.01 7.30
C CYS A 101 -3.69 10.20 8.83
N ILE A 102 -4.70 9.61 9.50
CA ILE A 102 -4.84 9.68 10.95
C ILE A 102 -3.65 8.97 11.62
N ASN A 103 -3.31 7.75 11.18
CA ASN A 103 -2.17 7.01 11.72
C ASN A 103 -0.86 7.78 11.56
N ARG A 104 -0.64 8.45 10.43
CA ARG A 104 0.55 9.28 10.20
C ARG A 104 0.57 10.47 11.14
N GLY A 105 -0.54 11.21 11.26
CA GLY A 105 -0.66 12.36 12.14
C GLY A 105 -0.40 12.01 13.61
N VAL A 106 -1.06 10.97 14.12
CA VAL A 106 -0.90 10.49 15.50
C VAL A 106 0.52 9.97 15.75
N ALA A 107 1.08 9.18 14.82
CA ALA A 107 2.44 8.67 14.95
C ALA A 107 3.48 9.79 14.95
N THR A 108 3.33 10.79 14.07
CA THR A 108 4.23 11.95 14.01
C THR A 108 4.13 12.82 15.27
N LEU A 109 2.92 13.03 15.80
CA LEU A 109 2.71 13.75 17.06
C LEU A 109 3.38 13.05 18.24
N LEU A 110 3.12 11.75 18.41
CA LEU A 110 3.71 10.95 19.50
C LEU A 110 5.24 10.87 19.38
N ALA A 111 5.74 10.64 18.17
CA ALA A 111 7.17 10.59 17.90
C ALA A 111 7.85 11.94 18.12
N GLY A 112 7.21 13.04 17.73
CA GLY A 112 7.70 14.39 17.97
C GLY A 112 7.76 14.71 19.48
N ALA A 113 6.69 14.41 20.21
CA ALA A 113 6.62 14.63 21.66
C ALA A 113 7.68 13.81 22.41
N LEU A 114 7.82 12.51 22.08
CA LEU A 114 8.85 11.66 22.67
C LEU A 114 10.26 12.06 22.22
N GLY A 115 10.43 12.54 20.99
CA GLY A 115 11.70 13.06 20.49
C GLY A 115 12.19 14.26 21.30
N LEU A 116 11.30 15.24 21.52
CA LEU A 116 11.59 16.39 22.38
C LEU A 116 11.86 15.98 23.83
N GLY A 117 11.15 14.99 24.35
CA GLY A 117 11.39 14.45 25.68
C GLY A 117 12.77 13.75 25.80
N ALA A 118 13.15 12.97 24.80
CA ALA A 118 14.44 12.28 24.76
C ALA A 118 15.61 13.26 24.70
N GLU A 119 15.45 14.34 23.94
CA GLU A 119 16.41 15.42 23.85
C GLU A 119 16.53 16.23 25.13
N TYR A 120 15.41 16.65 25.72
CA TYR A 120 15.43 17.31 27.02
C TYR A 120 16.20 16.47 28.05
N LEU A 121 15.98 15.15 28.08
CA LEU A 121 16.72 14.25 28.97
C LEU A 121 18.22 14.11 28.60
N ALA A 122 18.55 14.20 27.32
CA ALA A 122 19.93 14.13 26.83
C ALA A 122 20.71 15.42 27.18
N ASP A 123 20.07 16.59 27.09
CA ASP A 123 20.64 17.88 27.47
C ASP A 123 21.07 17.90 28.95
N LEU A 124 20.29 17.26 29.83
CA LEU A 124 20.65 17.11 31.25
C LEU A 124 21.95 16.30 31.45
N CYS A 125 22.37 15.49 30.47
CA CYS A 125 23.56 14.64 30.57
C CYS A 125 24.84 15.33 30.06
N GLY A 126 24.73 16.58 29.59
CA GLY A 126 25.83 17.41 29.08
C GLY A 126 26.34 17.02 27.69
N ASP A 127 27.10 17.92 27.06
CA ASP A 127 27.48 17.86 25.63
C ASP A 127 28.15 16.56 25.16
N LYS A 128 28.90 15.88 26.05
CA LYS A 128 29.56 14.60 25.72
C LYS A 128 28.62 13.39 25.87
N GLY A 129 27.62 13.50 26.75
CA GLY A 129 26.66 12.44 27.06
C GLY A 129 25.42 12.48 26.17
N GLU A 130 25.03 13.66 25.70
CA GLU A 130 23.86 13.90 24.85
C GLU A 130 23.75 12.94 23.65
N PRO A 131 24.76 12.78 22.76
CA PRO A 131 24.63 11.87 21.61
C PRO A 131 24.55 10.39 22.01
N ILE A 132 25.15 10.01 23.15
CA ILE A 132 25.10 8.64 23.67
C ILE A 132 23.69 8.32 24.18
N VAL A 133 23.10 9.25 24.94
CA VAL A 133 21.75 9.12 25.49
C VAL A 133 20.69 9.13 24.39
N LEU A 134 20.79 10.05 23.42
CA LEU A 134 19.92 10.06 22.24
C LEU A 134 20.03 8.75 21.45
N GLY A 135 21.25 8.26 21.22
CA GLY A 135 21.49 6.98 20.56
C GLY A 135 20.84 5.80 21.29
N LEU A 136 20.92 5.79 22.62
CA LEU A 136 20.27 4.78 23.47
C LEU A 136 18.73 4.85 23.35
N PHE A 137 18.15 6.05 23.40
CA PHE A 137 16.70 6.21 23.22
C PHE A 137 16.23 5.76 21.84
N VAL A 138 16.95 6.12 20.77
CA VAL A 138 16.70 5.64 19.41
C VAL A 138 16.74 4.13 19.36
N PHE A 139 17.78 3.50 19.91
CA PHE A 139 17.88 2.04 19.95
C PHE A 139 16.70 1.40 20.68
N LEU A 140 16.41 1.83 21.91
CA LEU A 140 15.37 1.24 22.75
C LEU A 140 13.98 1.39 22.12
N LEU A 141 13.61 2.60 21.69
CA LEU A 141 12.28 2.86 21.12
C LEU A 141 12.12 2.22 19.74
N ALA A 142 13.16 2.22 18.90
CA ALA A 142 13.10 1.54 17.62
C ALA A 142 13.00 0.01 17.79
N ALA A 143 13.77 -0.57 18.71
CA ALA A 143 13.71 -2.01 19.00
C ALA A 143 12.34 -2.41 19.57
N ALA A 144 11.85 -1.69 20.58
CA ALA A 144 10.54 -1.95 21.17
C ALA A 144 9.41 -1.79 20.14
N SER A 145 9.41 -0.70 19.39
CA SER A 145 8.42 -0.46 18.33
C SER A 145 8.47 -1.53 17.25
N THR A 146 9.67 -1.92 16.81
CA THR A 146 9.83 -3.00 15.82
C THR A 146 9.31 -4.32 16.36
N PHE A 147 9.54 -4.62 17.64
CA PHE A 147 9.02 -5.82 18.28
C PHE A 147 7.48 -5.86 18.28
N THR A 148 6.81 -4.72 18.52
CA THR A 148 5.34 -4.66 18.47
C THR A 148 4.76 -5.06 17.11
N ARG A 149 5.53 -4.91 16.02
CA ARG A 149 5.10 -5.30 14.66
C ARG A 149 5.01 -6.81 14.45
N PHE A 150 5.61 -7.61 15.33
CA PHE A 150 5.43 -9.06 15.30
C PHE A 150 4.10 -9.50 15.93
N ILE A 151 3.43 -8.62 16.68
CA ILE A 151 2.12 -8.92 17.28
C ILE A 151 1.03 -8.80 16.18
N PRO A 152 0.31 -9.88 15.82
CA PRO A 152 -0.61 -9.89 14.68
C PRO A 152 -1.69 -8.81 14.72
N HIS A 153 -2.22 -8.51 15.91
CA HIS A 153 -3.24 -7.47 16.09
C HIS A 153 -2.70 -6.06 15.76
N ILE A 154 -1.46 -5.77 16.16
CA ILE A 154 -0.80 -4.48 15.87
C ILE A 154 -0.39 -4.44 14.40
N LYS A 155 0.19 -5.53 13.88
CA LYS A 155 0.61 -5.64 12.48
C LYS A 155 -0.54 -5.36 11.51
N THR A 156 -1.72 -5.88 11.79
CA THR A 156 -2.85 -5.76 10.87
C THR A 156 -3.46 -4.36 10.89
N LYS A 157 -3.43 -3.66 12.03
CA LYS A 157 -4.13 -2.37 12.20
C LYS A 157 -3.21 -1.14 12.18
N TYR A 158 -1.98 -1.29 12.66
CA TYR A 158 -1.10 -0.18 13.02
C TYR A 158 0.32 -0.31 12.46
N ASP A 159 0.66 -1.33 11.66
CA ASP A 159 2.03 -1.51 11.13
C ASP A 159 2.58 -0.24 10.45
N TYR A 160 1.73 0.41 9.65
CA TYR A 160 2.05 1.70 9.04
C TYR A 160 2.35 2.80 10.08
N GLY A 161 1.52 2.93 11.11
CA GLY A 161 1.71 3.91 12.18
C GLY A 161 2.99 3.68 12.96
N VAL A 162 3.30 2.42 13.28
CA VAL A 162 4.54 2.03 13.97
C VAL A 162 5.78 2.35 13.11
N LEU A 163 5.72 2.09 11.81
CA LEU A 163 6.79 2.48 10.88
C LEU A 163 7.03 3.99 10.85
N ILE A 164 5.95 4.78 10.72
CA ILE A 164 6.06 6.25 10.75
C ILE A 164 6.56 6.76 12.09
N PHE A 165 6.13 6.13 13.20
CA PHE A 165 6.60 6.46 14.54
C PHE A 165 8.12 6.28 14.66
N ILE A 166 8.64 5.10 14.29
CA ILE A 166 10.09 4.81 14.32
C ILE A 166 10.86 5.81 13.46
N LEU A 167 10.39 6.04 12.23
CA LEU A 167 11.03 6.94 11.29
C LEU A 167 11.07 8.37 11.83
N THR A 168 9.94 8.88 12.30
CA THR A 168 9.82 10.25 12.79
C THR A 168 10.61 10.44 14.07
N PHE A 169 10.52 9.49 15.01
CA PHE A 169 11.22 9.58 16.30
C PHE A 169 12.74 9.60 16.08
N SER A 170 13.26 8.65 15.28
CA SER A 170 14.68 8.58 14.95
C SER A 170 15.15 9.86 14.25
N LEU A 171 14.35 10.38 13.33
CA LEU A 171 14.69 11.59 12.60
C LEU A 171 14.63 12.85 13.48
N VAL A 172 13.68 12.95 14.42
CA VAL A 172 13.62 14.05 15.40
C VAL A 172 14.79 13.96 16.37
N ALA A 173 15.05 12.80 16.97
CA ALA A 173 16.17 12.60 17.89
C ALA A 173 17.54 12.90 17.24
N VAL A 174 17.76 12.48 15.98
CA VAL A 174 19.02 12.72 15.27
C VAL A 174 19.12 14.15 14.73
N SER A 175 18.01 14.75 14.28
CA SER A 175 18.02 16.14 13.79
C SER A 175 18.10 17.15 14.93
N GLY A 176 17.57 16.80 16.11
CA GLY A 176 17.52 17.68 17.28
C GLY A 176 18.90 18.09 17.75
N TYR A 177 19.80 17.11 17.87
CA TYR A 177 21.24 17.32 18.15
C TYR A 177 21.93 18.37 17.25
N ARG A 178 21.42 18.64 16.03
CA ARG A 178 22.04 19.57 15.07
C ARG A 178 21.36 20.92 14.96
N VAL A 179 20.17 21.11 15.51
CA VAL A 179 19.34 22.29 15.24
C VAL A 179 18.78 22.84 16.54
N THR A 180 19.06 24.11 16.86
CA THR A 180 18.63 24.75 18.11
C THR A 180 17.14 25.13 18.18
N GLN A 181 16.36 24.95 17.10
CA GLN A 181 14.93 25.34 17.01
C GLN A 181 14.02 24.19 16.56
N ILE A 182 13.96 23.15 17.38
CA ILE A 182 13.37 21.86 17.04
C ILE A 182 11.86 21.91 17.09
N LEU A 183 11.31 22.69 18.00
CA LEU A 183 9.87 22.92 18.10
C LEU A 183 9.33 23.60 16.83
N GLN A 184 10.04 24.59 16.28
CA GLN A 184 9.65 25.25 15.04
C GLN A 184 9.73 24.28 13.84
N LEU A 185 10.80 23.51 13.77
CA LEU A 185 11.01 22.52 12.71
C LEU A 185 9.98 21.36 12.81
N ALA A 186 9.66 20.89 14.01
CA ALA A 186 8.63 19.88 14.24
C ALA A 186 7.23 20.40 13.88
N HIS A 187 6.93 21.65 14.23
CA HIS A 187 5.66 22.29 13.88
C HIS A 187 5.51 22.45 12.36
N GLN A 188 6.55 22.91 11.66
CA GLN A 188 6.56 22.99 10.19
C GLN A 188 6.37 21.62 9.52
N ARG A 189 7.00 20.56 10.04
CA ARG A 189 6.81 19.19 9.54
C ARG A 189 5.41 18.67 9.78
N LEU A 190 4.88 18.87 10.98
CA LEU A 190 3.54 18.42 11.31
C LEU A 190 2.49 19.13 10.46
N SER A 191 2.57 20.46 10.33
CA SER A 191 1.64 21.25 9.52
C SER A 191 1.68 20.86 8.03
N THR A 192 2.86 20.66 7.45
CA THR A 192 2.98 20.17 6.06
C THR A 192 2.45 18.76 5.85
N ILE A 193 2.64 17.85 6.82
CA ILE A 193 2.02 16.52 6.83
C ILE A 193 0.49 16.63 6.88
N LEU A 194 -0.05 17.48 7.76
CA LEU A 194 -1.48 17.68 7.89
C LEU A 194 -2.09 18.27 6.62
N MET A 195 -1.44 19.25 5.98
CA MET A 195 -1.88 19.81 4.70
C MET A 195 -1.86 18.76 3.58
N GLY A 196 -0.78 17.98 3.47
CA GLY A 196 -0.68 16.90 2.48
C GLY A 196 -1.75 15.82 2.70
N GLY A 197 -1.97 15.42 3.95
CA GLY A 197 -3.03 14.48 4.33
C GLY A 197 -4.43 15.01 4.05
N ALA A 198 -4.71 16.27 4.38
CA ALA A 198 -6.00 16.91 4.10
C ALA A 198 -6.29 16.93 2.59
N MET A 199 -5.30 17.28 1.78
CA MET A 199 -5.43 17.25 0.31
C MET A 199 -5.74 15.83 -0.20
N CYS A 200 -5.08 14.80 0.35
CA CYS A 200 -5.35 13.41 0.00
C CYS A 200 -6.79 13.01 0.33
N VAL A 201 -7.25 13.35 1.54
CA VAL A 201 -8.61 13.05 1.99
C VAL A 201 -9.64 13.74 1.10
N ILE A 202 -9.48 15.04 0.83
CA ILE A 202 -10.36 15.81 -0.06
C ILE A 202 -10.44 15.15 -1.44
N ILE A 203 -9.31 14.89 -2.09
CA ILE A 203 -9.30 14.30 -3.43
C ILE A 203 -9.91 12.89 -3.41
N SER A 204 -9.62 12.08 -2.38
CA SER A 204 -10.15 10.72 -2.27
C SER A 204 -11.68 10.69 -2.16
N ILE A 205 -12.28 11.66 -1.46
CA ILE A 205 -13.72 11.76 -1.22
C ILE A 205 -14.44 12.38 -2.43
N PHE A 206 -13.91 13.47 -2.98
CA PHE A 206 -14.62 14.25 -4.01
C PHE A 206 -14.38 13.76 -5.44
N VAL A 207 -13.23 13.15 -5.74
CA VAL A 207 -12.95 12.64 -7.08
C VAL A 207 -13.29 11.16 -7.12
N CYS A 208 -14.45 10.79 -7.68
CA CYS A 208 -14.90 9.40 -7.93
C CYS A 208 -14.61 8.42 -6.78
N PRO A 209 -15.21 8.60 -5.58
CA PRO A 209 -14.81 7.89 -4.38
C PRO A 209 -14.92 6.36 -4.53
N VAL A 210 -13.95 5.65 -3.95
CA VAL A 210 -13.93 4.18 -3.89
C VAL A 210 -14.08 3.76 -2.45
N TRP A 211 -15.14 3.01 -2.16
CA TRP A 211 -15.57 2.65 -0.81
C TRP A 211 -15.26 1.20 -0.50
N ALA A 212 -14.44 0.97 0.53
CA ALA A 212 -14.14 -0.36 1.06
C ALA A 212 -15.40 -1.06 1.58
N GLY A 213 -16.34 -0.31 2.17
CA GLY A 213 -17.61 -0.84 2.64
C GLY A 213 -18.47 -1.45 1.53
N GLN A 214 -18.53 -0.77 0.38
CA GLN A 214 -19.24 -1.29 -0.80
C GLN A 214 -18.54 -2.52 -1.38
N ASP A 215 -17.20 -2.50 -1.47
CA ASP A 215 -16.43 -3.64 -1.95
C ASP A 215 -16.59 -4.86 -1.03
N LEU A 216 -16.62 -4.65 0.29
CA LEU A 216 -16.90 -5.70 1.27
C LEU A 216 -18.30 -6.29 1.06
N HIS A 217 -19.30 -5.45 0.90
CA HIS A 217 -20.67 -5.90 0.67
C HIS A 217 -20.78 -6.76 -0.60
N ASN A 218 -20.22 -6.27 -1.71
CA ASN A 218 -20.21 -6.99 -2.99
C ASN A 218 -19.44 -8.31 -2.88
N LEU A 219 -18.31 -8.34 -2.15
CA LEU A 219 -17.51 -9.53 -1.94
C LEU A 219 -18.29 -10.59 -1.15
N VAL A 220 -18.90 -10.21 -0.03
CA VAL A 220 -19.68 -11.13 0.80
C VAL A 220 -20.90 -11.66 0.05
N ALA A 221 -21.65 -10.79 -0.63
CA ALA A 221 -22.79 -11.20 -1.46
C ALA A 221 -22.35 -12.15 -2.59
N GLY A 222 -21.23 -11.86 -3.25
CA GLY A 222 -20.67 -12.73 -4.28
C GLY A 222 -20.21 -14.09 -3.75
N ASN A 223 -19.63 -14.14 -2.55
CA ASN A 223 -19.25 -15.40 -1.89
C ASN A 223 -20.47 -16.25 -1.55
N ILE A 224 -21.55 -15.65 -1.05
CA ILE A 224 -22.82 -16.33 -0.79
C ILE A 224 -23.42 -16.86 -2.10
N GLY A 225 -23.41 -16.06 -3.17
CA GLY A 225 -23.90 -16.49 -4.49
C GLY A 225 -23.12 -17.68 -5.04
N LYS A 226 -21.79 -17.66 -4.95
CA LYS A 226 -20.92 -18.78 -5.35
C LYS A 226 -21.23 -20.05 -4.54
N LEU A 227 -21.45 -19.90 -3.24
CA LEU A 227 -21.82 -21.00 -2.36
C LEU A 227 -23.19 -21.59 -2.74
N ALA A 228 -24.17 -20.74 -3.05
CA ALA A 228 -25.49 -21.18 -3.50
C ALA A 228 -25.41 -21.98 -4.81
N THR A 229 -24.66 -21.48 -5.81
CA THR A 229 -24.44 -22.19 -7.07
C THR A 229 -23.72 -23.53 -6.87
N PHE A 230 -22.75 -23.59 -5.94
CA PHE A 230 -22.09 -24.85 -5.58
C PHE A 230 -23.08 -25.85 -4.97
N LEU A 231 -23.92 -25.43 -4.02
CA LEU A 231 -24.91 -26.28 -3.38
C LEU A 231 -26.01 -26.75 -4.34
N GLU A 232 -26.45 -25.88 -5.26
CA GLU A 232 -27.42 -26.24 -6.30
C GLU A 232 -26.84 -27.28 -7.28
N GLY A 233 -25.58 -27.10 -7.69
CA GLY A 233 -24.86 -28.08 -8.52
C GLY A 233 -24.72 -29.44 -7.83
N PHE A 234 -24.30 -29.45 -6.57
CA PHE A 234 -24.17 -30.67 -5.76
C PHE A 234 -25.51 -31.39 -5.56
N GLY A 235 -26.59 -30.64 -5.32
CA GLY A 235 -27.94 -31.19 -5.21
C GLY A 235 -28.50 -31.74 -6.53
N GLY A 236 -28.16 -31.12 -7.66
CA GLY A 236 -28.59 -31.54 -9.00
C GLY A 236 -27.84 -32.76 -9.55
N GLU A 237 -26.54 -32.88 -9.25
CA GLU A 237 -25.70 -34.03 -9.63
C GLU A 237 -26.05 -35.31 -8.85
N SER A 238 -26.56 -35.17 -7.62
CA SER A 238 -27.10 -36.28 -6.85
C SER A 238 -28.35 -36.93 -7.49
N PHE A 239 -28.98 -36.28 -8.48
CA PHE A 239 -30.17 -36.75 -9.17
C PHE A 239 -29.99 -37.02 -10.68
N THR A 240 -28.87 -36.62 -11.30
CA THR A 240 -28.69 -36.77 -12.76
C THR A 240 -27.26 -37.17 -13.11
N SER A 241 -27.04 -38.47 -13.27
CA SER A 241 -25.77 -39.01 -13.80
C SER A 241 -25.52 -38.59 -15.25
N GLN A 242 -24.23 -38.43 -15.55
CA GLN A 242 -23.56 -38.45 -16.87
C GLN A 242 -23.67 -37.19 -17.74
N GLY A 243 -22.60 -36.39 -17.73
CA GLY A 243 -22.21 -35.56 -18.87
C GLY A 243 -21.36 -34.34 -18.51
N ASP A 244 -20.04 -34.47 -18.71
CA ASP A 244 -19.02 -33.40 -18.67
C ASP A 244 -18.49 -32.95 -17.28
N ASP A 245 -18.07 -33.91 -16.45
CA ASP A 245 -17.61 -33.68 -15.06
C ASP A 245 -16.29 -32.90 -14.94
N GLY A 246 -15.37 -33.04 -15.90
CA GLY A 246 -13.99 -32.58 -15.73
C GLY A 246 -13.80 -31.06 -15.63
N ASP A 247 -14.61 -30.27 -16.34
CA ASP A 247 -14.52 -28.79 -16.32
C ASP A 247 -15.41 -28.18 -15.22
N LYS A 248 -16.53 -28.85 -14.88
CA LYS A 248 -17.42 -28.46 -13.77
C LYS A 248 -16.76 -28.68 -12.41
N ASP A 249 -16.15 -29.83 -12.17
CA ASP A 249 -15.43 -30.12 -10.92
C ASP A 249 -14.31 -29.10 -10.67
N LYS A 250 -13.60 -28.73 -11.73
CA LYS A 250 -12.53 -27.73 -11.67
C LYS A 250 -13.07 -26.33 -11.37
N LEU A 251 -14.23 -25.98 -11.94
CA LEU A 251 -14.92 -24.73 -11.66
C LEU A 251 -15.45 -24.69 -10.22
N PHE A 252 -16.06 -25.76 -9.72
CA PHE A 252 -16.53 -25.88 -8.34
C PHE A 252 -15.39 -25.79 -7.33
N LEU A 253 -14.29 -26.53 -7.53
CA LEU A 253 -13.08 -26.43 -6.71
C LEU A 253 -12.51 -25.01 -6.71
N HIS A 254 -12.54 -24.32 -7.85
CA HIS A 254 -12.09 -22.94 -7.96
C HIS A 254 -13.02 -21.96 -7.20
N LEU A 255 -14.34 -22.11 -7.31
CA LEU A 255 -15.32 -21.31 -6.56
C LEU A 255 -15.17 -21.51 -5.05
N HIS A 256 -15.11 -22.77 -4.61
CA HIS A 256 -14.95 -23.13 -3.20
C HIS A 256 -13.62 -22.59 -2.63
N LYS A 257 -12.51 -22.78 -3.36
CA LYS A 257 -11.20 -22.21 -2.98
C LYS A 257 -11.22 -20.68 -2.92
N SER A 258 -11.96 -20.01 -3.79
CA SER A 258 -12.13 -18.55 -3.75
C SER A 258 -12.88 -18.09 -2.48
N VAL A 259 -13.88 -18.85 -2.02
CA VAL A 259 -14.63 -18.54 -0.79
C VAL A 259 -13.76 -18.78 0.45
N LEU A 260 -13.02 -19.88 0.52
CA LEU A 260 -12.15 -20.19 1.66
C LEU A 260 -11.02 -19.15 1.83
N ASN A 261 -10.42 -18.68 0.74
CA ASN A 261 -9.31 -17.72 0.79
C ASN A 261 -9.75 -16.25 0.94
N SER A 262 -11.05 -15.98 1.07
CA SER A 262 -11.59 -14.61 1.15
C SER A 262 -11.34 -13.91 2.48
N LYS A 263 -11.07 -14.65 3.56
CA LYS A 263 -11.02 -14.14 4.95
C LYS A 263 -10.15 -12.90 5.13
N ALA A 264 -8.91 -12.94 4.64
CA ALA A 264 -7.97 -11.82 4.80
C ALA A 264 -8.47 -10.56 4.07
N THR A 265 -9.08 -10.74 2.90
CA THR A 265 -9.64 -9.63 2.12
C THR A 265 -10.85 -9.02 2.83
N GLU A 266 -11.76 -9.85 3.34
CA GLU A 266 -12.91 -9.40 4.12
C GLU A 266 -12.51 -8.63 5.38
N GLU A 267 -11.55 -9.17 6.15
CA GLU A 267 -11.03 -8.52 7.36
C GLU A 267 -10.36 -7.17 7.03
N SER A 268 -9.58 -7.12 5.95
CA SER A 268 -8.96 -5.87 5.50
C SER A 268 -9.99 -4.81 5.12
N LEU A 269 -10.99 -5.16 4.30
CA LEU A 269 -12.03 -4.22 3.86
C LEU A 269 -12.90 -3.77 5.03
N ALA A 270 -13.24 -4.67 5.96
CA ALA A 270 -14.01 -4.33 7.16
C ALA A 270 -13.26 -3.37 8.10
N ASN A 271 -11.94 -3.51 8.20
CA ASN A 271 -11.11 -2.56 8.96
C ASN A 271 -11.08 -1.18 8.29
N LEU A 272 -10.96 -1.12 6.95
CA LEU A 272 -10.94 0.14 6.21
C LEU A 272 -12.30 0.84 6.23
N ALA A 273 -13.40 0.08 6.08
CA ALA A 273 -14.77 0.60 6.07
C ALA A 273 -15.18 1.29 7.38
N GLN A 274 -14.53 0.96 8.50
CA GLN A 274 -14.76 1.65 9.78
C GLN A 274 -14.30 3.11 9.78
N TRP A 275 -13.37 3.46 8.91
CA TRP A 275 -12.86 4.82 8.77
C TRP A 275 -13.65 5.65 7.75
N GLU A 276 -14.59 5.05 7.04
CA GLU A 276 -15.28 5.77 5.97
C GLU A 276 -16.35 6.71 6.54
N PRO A 277 -16.47 7.94 6.00
CA PRO A 277 -17.64 8.77 6.27
C PRO A 277 -18.93 8.07 5.80
N CYS A 278 -20.08 8.58 6.25
CA CYS A 278 -21.37 8.06 5.79
C CYS A 278 -21.48 8.18 4.27
N HIS A 279 -21.89 7.10 3.60
CA HIS A 279 -22.00 7.06 2.14
C HIS A 279 -23.06 6.05 1.69
N GLY A 280 -23.83 6.41 0.66
CA GLY A 280 -24.87 5.54 0.09
C GLY A 280 -25.87 5.05 1.14
N ARG A 281 -25.97 3.72 1.28
CA ARG A 281 -26.84 3.05 2.29
C ARG A 281 -26.11 2.75 3.60
N PHE A 282 -24.82 3.05 3.69
CA PHE A 282 -24.01 2.79 4.87
C PHE A 282 -23.98 4.04 5.75
N ILE A 283 -24.73 3.95 6.84
CA ILE A 283 -24.81 4.99 7.87
C ILE A 283 -23.61 4.96 8.82
N PHE A 284 -23.46 6.02 9.62
CA PHE A 284 -22.44 6.10 10.67
C PHE A 284 -22.51 4.88 11.59
N ARG A 285 -21.33 4.32 11.96
CA ARG A 285 -21.22 3.10 12.78
C ARG A 285 -21.95 1.89 12.21
N HIS A 286 -21.94 1.74 10.88
CA HIS A 286 -22.45 0.54 10.23
C HIS A 286 -21.82 -0.74 10.84
N PRO A 287 -22.59 -1.84 11.03
CA PRO A 287 -22.12 -3.00 11.77
C PRO A 287 -21.20 -3.91 10.90
N TRP A 288 -20.05 -3.40 10.48
CA TRP A 288 -19.07 -4.11 9.64
C TRP A 288 -18.62 -5.46 10.21
N LYS A 289 -18.65 -5.63 11.54
CA LYS A 289 -18.37 -6.92 12.20
C LYS A 289 -19.36 -8.03 11.82
N GLN A 290 -20.60 -7.68 11.44
CA GLN A 290 -21.59 -8.67 11.02
C GLN A 290 -21.24 -9.26 9.65
N TYR A 291 -20.65 -8.49 8.74
CA TYR A 291 -20.14 -9.00 7.47
C TYR A 291 -19.07 -10.08 7.67
N LEU A 292 -18.18 -9.88 8.65
CA LEU A 292 -17.17 -10.88 9.00
C LEU A 292 -17.80 -12.17 9.55
N LYS A 293 -18.86 -12.05 10.35
CA LYS A 293 -19.61 -13.22 10.86
C LYS A 293 -20.32 -13.98 9.74
N ILE A 294 -20.94 -13.25 8.81
CA ILE A 294 -21.57 -13.85 7.63
C ILE A 294 -20.51 -14.57 6.80
N GLY A 295 -19.36 -13.93 6.55
CA GLY A 295 -18.25 -14.55 5.85
C GLY A 295 -17.70 -15.80 6.55
N THR A 296 -17.66 -15.84 7.89
CA THR A 296 -17.29 -17.07 8.62
C THR A 296 -18.32 -18.18 8.41
N PHE A 297 -19.62 -17.89 8.53
CA PHE A 297 -20.65 -18.89 8.28
C PHE A 297 -20.64 -19.37 6.82
N SER A 298 -20.46 -18.48 5.84
CA SER A 298 -20.33 -18.86 4.44
C SER A 298 -19.13 -19.78 4.18
N ARG A 299 -18.03 -19.62 4.91
CA ARG A 299 -16.87 -20.52 4.83
C ARG A 299 -17.07 -21.84 5.57
N GLU A 300 -17.84 -21.86 6.66
CA GLU A 300 -18.19 -23.08 7.39
C GLU A 300 -19.19 -23.94 6.61
N CYS A 301 -20.09 -23.31 5.85
CA CYS A 301 -21.04 -24.00 4.97
C CYS A 301 -20.40 -24.50 3.67
N ALA A 302 -19.29 -23.91 3.24
CA ALA A 302 -18.57 -24.29 2.03
C ALA A 302 -17.76 -25.56 2.26
#